data_AF-A0A0P7ZW98-F1
#
_entry.id   AF-A0A0P7ZW98-F1
#
_cell.length_a   1.000
_cell.length_b   1.000
_cell.length_c   1.000
_cell.angle_alpha   90.00
_cell.angle_beta   90.00
_cell.angle_gamma   90.00
#
_symmetry.space_group_name_H-M   'P 1'
#
loop_
_entity.id
_entity.type
_entity.pdbx_description
1 polymer ?
#
loop_
_entity_poly.entity_id
_entity_poly.type
_entity_poly.pdbx_seq_one_letter_code
_entity_poly.pdbx_strand_id
1 'polypeptide(L)' 'MNIRQLIDEEISKLEEEQLAEIYEIVKDFSRSQSKTNNSLFTKLKQVKLEGPVDFAANVDLYLNGEKKIDGG' A
#
# COMPACT_ATOMS: atom_id res chain seq x y z
N MET A 1 -29.55 12.69 15.66
CA MET A 1 -28.21 13.28 15.76
C MET A 1 -27.24 12.36 15.05
N ASN A 2 -26.40 12.87 14.16
CA ASN A 2 -25.40 12.06 13.46
C ASN A 2 -23.98 12.37 13.98
N ILE A 3 -23.00 11.51 13.64
CA ILE A 3 -21.62 11.67 14.11
C ILE A 3 -21.01 13.01 13.70
N ARG A 4 -21.40 13.54 12.53
CA ARG A 4 -20.91 14.86 12.07
C ARG A 4 -21.35 15.99 13.00
N GLN A 5 -22.62 15.98 13.39
CA GLN A 5 -23.17 16.96 14.34
C GLN A 5 -22.49 16.89 15.71
N LEU A 6 -22.22 15.68 16.22
CA LEU A 6 -21.49 15.50 17.48
C LEU A 6 -20.05 16.02 17.40
N ILE A 7 -19.39 15.82 16.27
CA ILE A 7 -18.04 16.35 16.02
C ILE A 7 -18.08 17.88 15.96
N ASP A 8 -19.03 18.47 15.23
CA ASP A 8 -19.16 19.93 15.11
C ASP A 8 -19.43 20.58 16.49
N GLU A 9 -20.25 19.94 17.33
CA GLU A 9 -20.53 20.41 18.69
C GLU A 9 -19.28 20.39 19.59
N GLU A 10 -18.45 19.35 19.54
CA GLU A 10 -17.22 19.30 20.35
C GLU A 10 -16.14 20.25 19.83
N ILE A 11 -15.98 20.35 18.51
CA ILE A 11 -15.01 21.26 17.88
C ILE A 11 -15.35 22.72 18.20
N SER A 12 -16.63 23.08 18.29
CA SER A 12 -17.07 24.44 18.59
C SER A 12 -16.64 24.97 19.98
N LYS A 13 -16.21 24.09 20.88
CA LYS A 13 -15.76 24.45 22.24
C LYS A 13 -14.25 24.68 22.33
N LEU A 14 -13.50 24.41 21.27
CA LEU A 14 -12.04 24.43 21.26
C LEU A 14 -11.50 25.79 20.81
N GLU A 15 -10.31 26.15 21.29
CA GLU A 15 -9.57 27.33 20.86
C GLU A 15 -8.76 27.06 19.57
N GLU A 16 -8.34 28.11 18.87
CA GLU A 16 -7.68 27.99 17.56
C GLU A 16 -6.40 27.13 17.59
N GLU A 17 -5.58 27.23 18.65
CA GLU A 17 -4.41 26.34 18.80
C GLU A 17 -4.80 24.86 18.87
N GLN A 18 -5.86 24.53 19.59
CA GLN A 18 -6.36 23.16 19.74
C GLN A 18 -7.00 22.66 18.42
N LEU A 19 -7.68 23.56 17.70
CA LEU A 19 -8.25 23.28 16.38
C LEU A 19 -7.15 22.96 15.34
N ALA A 20 -6.02 23.65 15.39
CA ALA A 20 -4.88 23.38 14.52
C ALA A 20 -4.31 21.97 14.75
N GLU A 21 -4.20 21.52 16.00
CA GLU A 21 -3.76 20.17 16.34
C GLU A 21 -4.75 19.11 15.82
N ILE A 22 -6.05 19.32 16.04
CA ILE A 22 -7.11 18.41 15.55
C ILE A 22 -7.11 18.35 14.01
N TYR A 23 -6.90 19.49 13.34
CA TYR A 23 -6.86 19.56 11.88
C TYR A 23 -5.76 18.67 11.29
N GLU A 24 -4.54 18.70 11.85
CA GLU A 24 -3.45 17.86 11.36
C GLU A 24 -3.77 16.37 11.53
N ILE A 25 -4.40 15.97 12.64
CA ILE A 25 -4.84 14.58 12.87
C ILE A 25 -5.87 14.15 11.81
N VAL A 26 -6.89 14.98 11.56
CA VAL A 26 -7.96 14.68 10.58
C VAL A 26 -7.39 14.63 9.15
N LYS A 27 -6.48 15.55 8.82
CA LYS A 27 -5.77 15.62 7.54
C LYS A 27 -4.94 14.37 7.29
N ASP A 28 -4.20 13.91 8.29
CA ASP A 28 -3.40 12.69 8.18
C ASP A 28 -4.28 11.43 8.10
N PHE A 29 -5.35 11.36 8.89
CA PHE A 29 -6.34 10.29 8.79
C PHE A 29 -6.94 10.22 7.37
N SER A 30 -7.39 11.34 6.81
CA SER A 30 -7.93 11.41 5.44
C SER A 30 -6.93 10.93 4.39
N ARG A 31 -5.67 11.35 4.50
CA ARG A 31 -4.58 10.93 3.60
C ARG A 31 -4.26 9.44 3.73
N SER A 32 -4.32 8.89 4.95
CA SER A 32 -4.08 7.46 5.19
C SER A 32 -5.12 6.58 4.48
N GLN A 33 -6.38 7.01 4.48
CA GLN A 33 -7.46 6.30 3.80
C GLN A 33 -7.31 6.34 2.29
N SER A 34 -6.80 7.45 1.73
CA SER A 34 -6.47 7.56 0.30
C SER A 34 -5.33 6.62 -0.14
N LYS A 35 -4.39 6.29 0.77
CA LYS A 35 -3.23 5.43 0.48
C LYS A 35 -3.51 3.93 0.51
N THR A 36 -4.72 3.50 0.88
CA THR A 36 -5.09 2.06 0.94
C THR A 36 -5.15 1.36 -0.43
N ASN A 37 -4.93 2.09 -1.53
CA ASN A 37 -4.82 1.51 -2.88
C ASN A 37 -3.42 0.97 -3.25
N ASN A 38 -2.47 0.90 -2.31
CA ASN A 38 -1.21 0.18 -2.54
C ASN A 38 -1.42 -1.33 -2.36
N SER A 39 -2.11 -1.88 -3.36
CA SER A 39 -2.37 -3.29 -3.54
C SER A 39 -1.07 -4.08 -3.42
N LEU A 40 -1.14 -5.23 -2.75
CA LEU A 40 -0.11 -6.26 -2.82
C LEU A 40 0.30 -6.56 -4.28
N PHE A 41 -0.63 -6.39 -5.22
CA PHE A 41 -0.40 -6.46 -6.66
C PHE A 41 0.60 -5.43 -7.19
N THR A 42 0.65 -4.22 -6.64
CA THR A 42 1.64 -3.19 -7.00
C THR A 42 3.04 -3.60 -6.54
N LYS A 43 3.15 -4.18 -5.34
CA LYS A 43 4.42 -4.75 -4.83
C LYS A 43 4.84 -6.00 -5.62
N LEU A 44 3.90 -6.89 -5.95
CA LEU A 44 4.16 -8.07 -6.77
C LEU A 44 4.60 -7.70 -8.19
N LYS A 45 4.04 -6.64 -8.81
CA LYS A 45 4.47 -6.13 -10.12
C LYS A 45 5.89 -5.57 -10.14
N GLN A 46 6.42 -5.13 -9.00
CA GLN A 46 7.80 -4.65 -8.90
C GLN A 46 8.82 -5.80 -8.83
N VAL A 47 8.38 -7.01 -8.47
CA VAL A 47 9.22 -8.20 -8.54
C VAL A 47 9.30 -8.66 -10.00
N LYS A 48 10.30 -8.16 -10.74
CA LYS A 48 10.71 -8.76 -12.01
C LYS A 48 11.30 -10.13 -11.69
N LEU A 49 10.58 -11.19 -12.05
CA LEU A 49 11.14 -12.54 -12.11
C LEU A 49 12.00 -12.60 -13.38
N GLU A 50 13.29 -12.33 -13.24
CA GLU A 50 14.26 -12.57 -14.31
C GLU A 50 14.51 -14.07 -14.38
N GLY A 51 13.94 -14.70 -15.40
CA GLY A 51 14.13 -16.11 -15.71
C GLY A 51 14.63 -16.26 -17.14
N PRO A 52 15.31 -17.37 -17.47
CA PRO A 52 15.70 -17.68 -18.83
C PRO A 52 14.48 -17.64 -19.77
N VAL A 53 14.67 -17.12 -21.00
CA VAL A 53 13.59 -16.95 -22.00
C VAL A 53 12.83 -18.25 -22.27
N ASP A 54 13.50 -19.39 -22.08
CA ASP A 54 12.95 -20.72 -22.31
C ASP A 54 12.52 -21.46 -21.04
N PHE A 55 12.43 -20.77 -19.90
CA PHE A 55 12.03 -21.36 -18.62
C PHE A 55 10.65 -22.01 -18.71
N ALA A 56 9.66 -21.32 -19.27
CA ALA A 56 8.31 -21.83 -19.41
C ALA A 56 8.20 -23.07 -20.32
N ALA A 57 9.10 -23.20 -21.31
CA ALA A 57 9.12 -24.32 -22.25
C ALA A 57 9.90 -25.53 -21.72
N ASN A 58 10.76 -25.34 -20.70
CA ASN A 58 11.70 -26.35 -20.23
C ASN A 58 11.70 -26.48 -18.69
N VAL A 59 10.56 -26.22 -18.03
CA VAL A 59 10.45 -26.22 -16.56
C VAL A 59 11.02 -27.51 -15.96
N ASP A 60 10.75 -28.66 -16.58
CA ASP A 60 11.22 -29.97 -16.12
C ASP A 60 12.75 -30.06 -16.07
N LEU A 61 13.46 -29.46 -17.04
CA LEU A 61 14.93 -29.47 -17.09
C LEU A 61 15.54 -28.65 -15.94
N TYR A 62 14.88 -27.57 -15.52
CA TYR A 62 15.31 -26.77 -14.37
C TYR A 62 15.00 -27.46 -13.04
N LEU A 63 13.85 -28.16 -12.94
CA LEU A 63 13.47 -28.91 -11.74
C LEU A 63 14.35 -30.14 -11.51
N ASN A 64 14.73 -30.82 -12.60
CA ASN A 64 15.59 -32.00 -12.54
C ASN A 64 17.08 -31.66 -12.44
N GLY A 65 17.45 -30.36 -12.48
CA GLY A 65 18.83 -29.89 -12.35
C GLY A 65 19.70 -30.10 -13.60
N GLU A 66 19.10 -30.57 -14.71
CA GLU A 66 19.76 -30.72 -16.00
C GLU A 66 20.08 -29.37 -16.64
N LYS A 67 19.29 -28.33 -16.29
CA LYS A 67 19.52 -26.94 -16.70
C LYS A 67 19.62 -26.03 -15.49
N LYS A 68 20.67 -25.20 -15.47
CA LYS A 68 20.91 -24.23 -14.40
C LYS A 68 20.39 -22.86 -14.80
N ILE A 69 19.95 -22.10 -13.80
CA ILE A 69 19.69 -20.67 -13.95
C ILE A 69 21.05 -20.00 -13.93
N ASP A 70 21.61 -19.74 -15.11
CA ASP A 70 22.81 -18.91 -15.22
C ASP A 70 22.37 -17.46 -14.99
N GLY A 71 22.56 -16.97 -13.76
CA GLY A 71 22.32 -15.58 -13.42
C GLY A 71 23.41 -14.69 -14.04
N GLY A 72 22.99 -13.70 -14.82
CA GLY A 72 23.83 -12.57 -15.23
C GLY A 72 23.85 -11.48 -14.17
#